data_AF-A0A375Z011-F1
#
_entry.id   AF-A0A375Z011-F1
#
_cell.length_a   1.000
_cell.length_b   1.000
_cell.length_c   1.000
_cell.angle_alpha   90.00
_cell.angle_beta   90.00
_cell.angle_gamma   90.00
#
_symmetry.space_group_name_H-M   'P 1'
#
loop_
_entity.id
_entity.type
_entity.pdbx_description
1 polymer ?
#
loop_
_entity_poly.entity_id
_entity_poly.type
_entity_poly.pdbx_seq_one_letter_code
_entity_poly.pdbx_strand_id
1 'polypeptide(L)'
;MFPSAAGTPRWVNNVNRTWREVRGDDYSWVTPKVFRKTAATAIEREFGAEAAAAQLGHSSPDITRRHYIDRATEAPDNRAALDRFAPKTANNPRTPPHLRVV
;
A
#
# COMPACT_ATOMS: atom_id res chain seq x y z
N MET A 1 -1.00 7.08 27.58
CA MET A 1 -2.47 6.94 27.47
C MET A 1 -3.06 8.33 27.20
N PHE A 2 -4.09 8.47 26.35
CA PHE A 2 -4.66 9.79 26.00
C PHE A 2 -5.90 10.08 26.86
N PRO A 3 -5.83 10.97 27.85
CA PRO A 3 -6.95 11.26 28.74
C PRO A 3 -7.96 12.24 28.10
N SER A 4 -9.18 12.23 28.62
CA SER A 4 -10.17 13.28 28.44
C SER A 4 -9.83 14.49 29.31
N ALA A 5 -10.55 15.60 29.15
CA ALA A 5 -10.41 16.76 30.05
C ALA A 5 -10.71 16.42 31.52
N ALA A 6 -11.49 15.37 31.77
CA ALA A 6 -11.79 14.85 33.11
C ALA A 6 -10.78 13.80 33.61
N GLY A 7 -9.67 13.56 32.89
CA GLY A 7 -8.63 12.59 33.28
C GLY A 7 -8.96 11.13 32.99
N THR A 8 -10.15 10.83 32.43
CA THR A 8 -10.62 9.47 32.12
C THR A 8 -10.24 9.05 30.69
N PRO A 9 -10.30 7.75 30.31
CA PRO A 9 -10.10 7.34 28.93
C PRO A 9 -11.02 8.06 27.95
N ARG A 10 -10.50 8.45 26.77
CA ARG A 10 -11.34 9.06 25.74
C ARG A 10 -12.24 8.03 25.06
N TRP A 11 -13.53 8.34 25.01
CA TRP A 11 -14.51 7.59 24.23
C TRP A 11 -14.31 7.80 22.72
N VAL A 12 -14.54 6.74 21.94
CA VAL A 12 -14.35 6.76 20.48
C VAL A 12 -15.23 7.82 19.80
N ASN A 13 -16.47 8.02 20.26
CA ASN A 13 -17.35 9.05 19.71
C ASN A 13 -16.74 10.46 19.86
N ASN A 14 -16.15 10.75 21.02
CA ASN A 14 -15.51 12.05 21.27
C ASN A 14 -14.27 12.24 20.38
N VAL A 15 -13.46 11.18 20.18
CA VAL A 15 -12.34 11.23 19.24
C VAL A 15 -12.82 11.49 17.81
N ASN A 16 -13.88 10.80 17.37
CA ASN A 16 -14.45 11.00 16.05
C ASN A 16 -15.06 12.39 15.85
N ARG A 17 -15.60 12.99 16.91
CA ARG A 17 -16.06 14.38 16.91
C ARG A 17 -14.91 15.34 16.69
N THR A 18 -13.89 15.29 17.56
CA THR A 18 -12.71 16.13 17.41
C THR A 18 -12.02 15.91 16.06
N TRP A 19 -12.01 14.66 15.55
CA TRP A 19 -11.49 14.35 14.23
C TRP A 19 -12.20 15.12 13.11
N ARG A 20 -13.55 15.16 13.15
CA ARG A 20 -14.36 15.91 12.18
C ARG A 20 -14.11 17.42 12.26
N GLU A 21 -13.93 17.95 13.46
CA GLU A 21 -13.62 19.37 13.68
C GLU A 21 -12.22 19.73 13.14
N VAL A 22 -11.20 18.90 13.42
CA VAL A 22 -9.81 19.17 13.01
C VAL A 22 -9.60 19.01 11.50
N ARG A 23 -10.20 17.99 10.89
CA ARG A 23 -9.99 17.71 9.46
C ARG A 23 -10.68 18.73 8.54
N GLY A 24 -11.77 19.37 8.99
CA GLY A 24 -12.60 20.23 8.15
C GLY A 24 -13.17 19.54 6.91
N ASP A 25 -13.73 20.33 5.99
CA ASP A 25 -14.34 19.79 4.77
C ASP A 25 -13.29 19.44 3.69
N ASP A 26 -12.17 20.17 3.65
CA ASP A 26 -11.05 19.95 2.71
C ASP A 26 -10.47 18.53 2.79
N TYR A 27 -10.50 17.94 3.98
CA TYR A 27 -10.01 16.58 4.25
C TYR A 27 -11.13 15.62 4.64
N SER A 28 -12.35 15.85 4.17
CA SER A 28 -13.55 15.02 4.38
C SER A 28 -13.45 13.58 3.84
N TRP A 29 -12.40 13.26 3.08
CA TRP A 29 -12.02 11.89 2.69
C TRP A 29 -10.98 11.22 3.63
N VAL A 30 -10.22 12.00 4.41
CA VAL A 30 -9.18 11.48 5.33
C VAL A 30 -9.79 10.86 6.60
N THR A 31 -9.66 9.55 6.76
CA THR A 31 -10.10 8.83 7.97
C THR A 31 -8.90 8.30 8.76
N PRO A 32 -9.05 7.89 10.04
CA PRO A 32 -7.98 7.20 10.78
C PRO A 32 -7.39 5.99 10.04
N LYS A 33 -8.20 5.32 9.20
CA LYS A 33 -7.74 4.21 8.35
C LYS A 33 -6.71 4.65 7.31
N VAL A 34 -6.80 5.88 6.80
CA VAL A 34 -5.83 6.45 5.84
C VAL A 34 -4.44 6.47 6.48
N PHE A 35 -4.31 6.95 7.72
CA PHE A 35 -3.03 6.94 8.44
C PHE A 35 -2.47 5.53 8.63
N ARG A 36 -3.32 4.55 8.99
CA ARG A 36 -2.89 3.15 9.09
C ARG A 36 -2.38 2.64 7.74
N LYS A 37 -3.05 3.00 6.64
CA LYS A 37 -2.62 2.62 5.28
C LYS A 37 -1.27 3.26 4.92
N THR A 38 -1.11 4.55 5.19
CA THR A 38 0.14 5.29 4.92
C THR A 38 1.31 4.69 5.69
N ALA A 39 1.16 4.44 6.99
CA ALA A 39 2.21 3.85 7.81
C ALA A 39 2.58 2.42 7.37
N ALA A 40 1.57 1.57 7.12
CA ALA A 40 1.83 0.20 6.69
C ALA A 40 2.49 0.12 5.31
N THR A 41 2.12 1.02 4.39
CA THR A 41 2.76 1.13 3.07
C THR A 41 4.22 1.56 3.20
N ALA A 42 4.53 2.54 4.07
CA ALA A 42 5.91 2.97 4.29
C ALA A 42 6.77 1.83 4.86
N ILE A 43 6.25 1.08 5.83
CA ILE A 43 6.94 -0.08 6.42
C ILE A 43 7.10 -1.20 5.40
N GLU A 44 6.07 -1.49 4.60
CA GLU A 44 6.15 -2.55 3.60
C GLU A 44 7.20 -2.27 2.54
N ARG A 45 7.33 -1.02 2.09
CA ARG A 45 8.36 -0.65 1.10
C ARG A 45 9.78 -0.83 1.61
N GLU A 46 10.00 -0.65 2.91
CA GLU A 46 11.33 -0.76 3.52
C GLU A 46 11.64 -2.18 4.04
N PHE A 47 10.66 -2.82 4.67
CA PHE A 47 10.84 -4.04 5.46
C PHE A 47 9.93 -5.20 5.03
N GLY A 48 9.08 -5.00 4.03
CA GLY A 48 8.16 -6.01 3.52
C GLY A 48 6.84 -6.14 4.29
N ALA A 49 5.91 -6.89 3.70
CA ALA A 49 4.54 -6.99 4.19
C ALA A 49 4.39 -7.73 5.53
N GLU A 50 5.31 -8.64 5.86
CA GLU A 50 5.35 -9.34 7.15
C GLU A 50 5.57 -8.34 8.30
N ALA A 51 6.57 -7.47 8.17
CA ALA A 51 6.88 -6.44 9.15
C ALA A 51 5.72 -5.45 9.30
N ALA A 52 5.10 -5.05 8.19
CA ALA A 52 3.91 -4.20 8.22
C ALA A 52 2.73 -4.87 8.95
N ALA A 53 2.52 -6.18 8.74
CA ALA A 53 1.46 -6.93 9.41
C ALA A 53 1.70 -7.06 10.92
N ALA A 54 2.95 -7.35 11.31
CA ALA A 54 3.36 -7.40 12.71
C ALA A 54 3.15 -6.05 13.41
N GLN A 55 3.54 -4.94 12.77
CA GLN A 55 3.32 -3.59 13.31
C GLN A 55 1.83 -3.28 13.52
N LEU A 56 0.96 -3.74 12.61
CA LEU A 56 -0.48 -3.51 12.72
C LEU A 56 -1.19 -4.51 13.66
N GLY A 57 -0.51 -5.57 14.09
CA GLY A 57 -1.08 -6.64 14.91
C GLY A 57 -2.02 -7.56 14.14
N HIS A 58 -1.81 -7.76 12.83
CA HIS A 58 -2.63 -8.69 12.05
C HIS A 58 -2.05 -10.11 12.08
N SER A 59 -2.94 -11.10 12.15
CA SER A 59 -2.58 -12.52 12.15
C SER A 59 -2.04 -13.03 10.82
N SER A 60 -2.30 -12.30 9.73
CA SER A 60 -1.81 -12.63 8.39
C SER A 60 -1.42 -11.36 7.63
N PRO A 61 -0.29 -11.38 6.90
CA PRO A 61 0.10 -10.32 5.99
C PRO A 61 -0.86 -10.11 4.84
N ASP A 62 -1.67 -11.09 4.47
CA ASP A 62 -2.64 -10.95 3.38
C ASP A 62 -3.74 -9.95 3.71
N ILE A 63 -4.13 -9.86 4.99
CA ILE A 63 -5.05 -8.83 5.49
C ILE A 63 -4.42 -7.45 5.31
N THR A 64 -3.15 -7.32 5.66
CA THR A 64 -2.38 -6.07 5.52
C THR A 64 -2.21 -5.68 4.06
N ARG A 65 -1.81 -6.62 3.19
CA ARG A 65 -1.67 -6.40 1.73
C ARG A 65 -2.98 -5.94 1.10
N ARG A 66 -4.09 -6.58 1.48
CA ARG A 66 -5.40 -6.27 0.89
C ARG A 66 -5.94 -4.91 1.32
N HIS A 67 -5.78 -4.53 2.59
CA HIS A 67 -6.53 -3.41 3.18
C HIS A 67 -5.69 -2.21 3.59
N TYR A 68 -4.39 -2.39 3.80
CA TYR A 68 -3.52 -1.40 4.44
C TYR A 68 -2.22 -1.12 3.68
N ILE A 69 -1.86 -1.90 2.67
CA ILE A 69 -0.75 -1.57 1.77
C ILE A 69 -1.32 -0.95 0.49
N ASP A 70 -0.73 0.18 0.08
CA ASP A 70 -1.07 0.81 -1.18
C ASP A 70 -0.42 0.09 -2.35
N ARG A 71 -1.17 -0.07 -3.44
CA ARG A 71 -0.66 -0.75 -4.63
C ARG A 71 0.13 0.26 -5.45
N ALA A 72 1.35 -0.10 -5.84
CA ALA A 72 2.11 0.70 -6.79
C ALA A 72 1.30 0.85 -8.09
N THR A 73 1.10 2.09 -8.53
CA THR A 73 0.44 2.40 -9.81
C THR A 73 1.37 2.08 -10.99
N GLU A 74 2.68 2.19 -10.78
CA GLU A 74 3.70 1.87 -11.76
C GLU A 74 4.53 0.69 -11.27
N ALA A 75 4.76 -0.27 -12.18
CA ALA A 75 5.65 -1.37 -11.90
C ALA A 75 7.11 -0.90 -12.00
N PRO A 76 8.01 -1.35 -11.11
CA PRO A 76 9.43 -1.10 -11.27
C PRO A 76 9.95 -1.74 -12.57
N ASP A 77 11.06 -1.23 -13.12
CA ASP A 77 11.69 -1.82 -14.30
C ASP A 77 12.24 -3.21 -13.97
N ASN A 78 11.51 -4.23 -14.39
CA ASN A 78 11.85 -5.64 -14.18
C ASN A 78 12.50 -6.28 -15.41
N ARG A 79 12.86 -5.52 -16.45
CA ARG A 79 13.39 -6.06 -17.72
C ARG A 79 14.57 -7.01 -17.49
N ALA A 80 15.54 -6.62 -16.66
CA ALA A 80 16.71 -7.46 -16.36
C ALA A 80 16.36 -8.84 -15.78
N ALA A 81 15.27 -8.94 -15.00
CA ALA A 81 14.80 -10.23 -14.48
C ALA A 81 14.09 -11.04 -15.59
N LEU A 82 13.32 -10.37 -16.44
CA LEU A 82 12.52 -10.98 -17.51
C LEU A 82 13.38 -11.43 -18.70
N ASP A 83 14.49 -10.74 -18.98
CA ASP A 83 15.40 -11.05 -20.08
C ASP A 83 15.99 -12.47 -19.99
N ARG A 84 16.03 -13.06 -18.79
CA ARG A 84 16.46 -14.46 -18.58
C ARG A 84 15.53 -15.47 -19.25
N PHE A 85 14.27 -15.10 -19.47
CA PHE A 85 13.28 -15.91 -20.17
C PHE A 85 13.19 -15.58 -21.66
N ALA A 86 13.97 -14.60 -22.15
CA ALA A 86 13.99 -14.28 -23.56
C ALA A 86 14.45 -15.51 -24.37
N PRO A 87 13.79 -15.85 -25.48
CA PRO A 87 14.20 -16.97 -26.31
C PRO A 87 15.64 -16.77 -26.75
N LYS A 88 16.49 -17.78 -26.53
CA LYS A 88 17.83 -17.86 -27.15
C LYS A 88 17.69 -18.19 -28.63
N THR A 89 16.97 -17.37 -29.38
CA THR A 89 16.91 -17.52 -30.82
C THR A 89 18.05 -16.71 -31.40
N ALA A 90 18.90 -17.38 -32.19
CA ALA A 90 19.80 -16.71 -33.10
C ALA A 90 18.94 -15.85 -34.04
N ASN A 91 18.76 -14.57 -33.71
CA ASN A 91 18.14 -13.60 -34.58
C ASN A 91 19.06 -13.44 -35.79
N ASN A 92 18.83 -14.23 -36.84
CA ASN A 92 19.33 -13.92 -38.16
C ASN A 92 18.52 -12.71 -38.65
N PRO A 93 19.14 -11.54 -38.87
CA PRO A 93 18.44 -10.26 -39.07
C PRO A 93 17.66 -10.14 -40.40
N ARG A 94 17.32 -11.23 -41.10
CA ARG A 94 16.78 -11.19 -42.47
C ARG A 94 15.28 -11.47 -42.62
N THR A 95 14.53 -11.74 -41.55
CA THR A 95 13.09 -12.00 -41.68
C THR A 95 12.28 -11.22 -40.64
N PRO A 96 11.45 -10.24 -41.06
CA PRO A 96 10.55 -9.54 -40.14
C PRO A 96 9.48 -10.51 -39.63
N PRO A 97 9.18 -10.53 -38.32
CA PRO A 97 8.08 -11.31 -37.79
C PRO A 97 6.75 -10.68 -38.24
N HIS A 98 5.96 -11.45 -38.99
CA HIS A 98 4.59 -11.07 -39.35
C HIS A 98 3.67 -11.22 -38.12
N LEU A 99 3.62 -10.20 -37.28
CA LEU A 99 2.63 -10.09 -36.21
C LEU A 99 1.29 -9.63 -36.82
N ARG A 100 0.31 -10.52 -36.86
CA ARG A 100 -1.07 -10.19 -37.19
C ARG A 100 -1.80 -9.90 -35.88
N VAL A 101 -2.09 -8.63 -35.64
CA VAL A 101 -2.97 -8.22 -34.53
C VAL A 101 -4.39 -8.66 -34.88
N VAL A 102 -5.00 -9.45 -33.99
CA VAL A 102 -6.41 -9.85 -34.04
C VAL A 102 -7.20 -8.92 -33.14
#